data_AF-A0A854CHZ5-F1
#
_entry.id   AF-A0A854CHZ5-F1
#
_cell.length_a   1.000
_cell.length_b   1.000
_cell.length_c   1.000
_cell.angle_alpha   90.00
_cell.angle_beta   90.00
_cell.angle_gamma   90.00
#
_symmetry.space_group_name_H-M   'P 1'
#
loop_
_entity.id
_entity.type
_entity.pdbx_description
1 polymer ?
#
loop_
_entity_poly.entity_id
_entity_poly.type
_entity_poly.pdbx_seq_one_letter_code
_entity_poly.pdbx_strand_id
1 'polypeptide(L)' 'MTVTVGWTDGYDENYQERRVPVPRYDKYGDMAVHFLRNGQIKVFVTMYALWHPDYPLKGKEAELTPGVPPKGPFDK' A
#
# COMPACT_ATOMS: atom_id res chain seq x y z
N MET A 1 -7.96 -9.03 10.86
CA MET A 1 -6.75 -8.95 11.72
C MET A 1 -6.37 -7.48 11.86
N THR A 2 -5.59 -7.10 12.87
CA THR A 2 -5.04 -5.73 12.96
C THR A 2 -3.53 -5.83 13.10
N VAL A 3 -2.80 -4.99 12.37
CA VAL A 3 -1.35 -4.86 12.48
C VAL A 3 -0.98 -3.46 12.97
N THR A 4 0.13 -3.33 13.67
CA THR A 4 0.73 -2.03 13.97
C THR A 4 1.70 -1.70 12.85
N VAL A 5 1.46 -0.58 12.16
CA VAL A 5 2.39 -0.03 11.17
C VAL A 5 3.14 1.11 11.86
N GLY A 6 4.45 0.99 11.96
CA GLY A 6 5.35 2.04 12.46
C GLY A 6 6.14 2.66 11.31
N TRP A 7 6.36 3.97 11.36
CA TRP A 7 7.19 4.69 10.39
C TRP A 7 7.84 5.91 11.03
N THR A 8 8.95 6.34 10.45
CA THR A 8 9.71 7.53 10.82
C THR A 8 9.74 8.51 9.64
N ASP A 9 10.23 9.72 9.88
CA ASP A 9 10.65 10.59 8.77
C ASP A 9 12.04 10.18 8.24
N GLY A 10 12.59 10.97 7.31
CA GLY A 10 13.79 10.61 6.54
C GLY A 10 15.09 10.38 7.33
N TYR A 11 15.13 10.65 8.64
CA TYR A 11 16.30 10.43 9.48
C TYR A 11 16.04 9.51 10.68
N ASP A 12 15.01 8.66 10.61
CA ASP A 12 14.55 7.84 11.73
C ASP A 12 14.11 8.66 12.96
N GLU A 13 13.87 9.96 12.76
CA GLU A 13 13.34 10.85 13.77
C GLU A 13 11.80 10.78 13.75
N ASN A 14 11.17 11.16 14.87
CA ASN A 14 9.72 11.29 14.98
C ASN A 14 8.93 10.00 14.65
N TYR A 15 9.23 8.91 15.35
CA TYR A 15 8.47 7.66 15.21
C TYR A 15 6.96 7.88 15.42
N GLN A 16 6.19 7.33 14.48
CA GLN A 16 4.75 7.30 14.49
C GLN A 16 4.28 5.88 14.28
N GLU A 17 3.11 5.55 14.83
CA GLU A 17 2.47 4.27 14.56
C GLU A 17 0.96 4.37 14.45
N ARG A 18 0.38 3.40 13.74
CA ARG A 18 -1.06 3.27 13.61
C ARG A 18 -1.46 1.81 13.57
N ARG A 19 -2.54 1.49 14.29
CA ARG A 19 -3.22 0.19 14.17
C ARG A 19 -4.06 0.22 12.90
N VAL A 20 -3.74 -0.65 11.94
CA VAL A 20 -4.40 -0.72 10.64
C VAL A 20 -5.13 -2.07 10.52
N PRO A 21 -6.44 -2.08 10.18
CA PRO A 21 -7.14 -3.32 9.90
C PRO A 21 -6.60 -3.94 8.62
N VAL A 22 -6.28 -5.23 8.69
CA VAL A 22 -5.93 -6.06 7.54
C VAL A 22 -7.14 -6.92 7.19
N PRO A 23 -7.70 -6.77 5.98
CA PRO A 23 -8.74 -7.66 5.46
C PRO A 23 -8.30 -9.13 5.56
N ARG A 24 -9.26 -10.05 5.64
CA ARG A 24 -8.94 -11.47 5.52
C ARG A 24 -8.65 -11.77 4.06
N TYR A 25 -7.50 -12.38 3.79
CA TYR A 25 -7.13 -12.87 2.47
C TYR A 25 -7.08 -14.39 2.51
N ASP A 26 -7.66 -15.04 1.49
CA ASP A 26 -7.66 -16.51 1.37
C ASP A 26 -6.38 -17.05 0.73
N LYS A 27 -5.57 -16.15 0.14
CA LYS A 27 -4.29 -16.45 -0.50
C LYS A 27 -3.15 -15.91 0.35
N TYR A 28 -2.03 -16.63 0.36
CA TYR A 28 -0.77 -16.14 0.93
C TYR A 28 -0.16 -15.06 0.02
N GLY A 29 0.75 -14.27 0.58
CA GLY A 29 1.58 -13.35 -0.18
C GLY A 29 2.32 -12.34 0.67
N ASP A 30 2.90 -11.35 0.01
CA ASP A 30 3.67 -10.29 0.66
C ASP A 30 2.75 -9.28 1.33
N MET A 31 3.19 -8.77 2.48
CA MET A 31 2.51 -7.66 3.16
C MET A 31 2.92 -6.34 2.50
N ALA A 32 1.98 -5.70 1.82
CA ALA A 32 2.18 -4.41 1.20
C ALA A 32 1.52 -3.30 2.01
N VAL A 33 2.33 -2.35 2.51
CA VAL A 33 1.88 -1.18 3.25
C VAL A 33 1.86 0.02 2.30
N HIS A 34 0.72 0.72 2.24
CA HIS A 34 0.54 1.92 1.41
C HIS A 34 0.17 3.13 2.26
N PHE A 35 0.90 4.21 2.05
CA PHE A 35 0.56 5.55 2.53
C PHE A 35 -0.16 6.30 1.40
N LEU A 36 -1.46 6.52 1.56
CA LEU A 36 -2.28 7.14 0.53
C LEU A 36 -2.20 8.68 0.62
N ARG A 37 -2.45 9.36 -0.50
CA ARG A 37 -2.42 10.84 -0.59
C ARG A 37 -3.36 11.55 0.38
N ASN A 38 -4.43 10.89 0.81
CA ASN A 38 -5.38 11.43 1.79
C ASN A 38 -4.98 11.15 3.25
N GLY A 39 -3.76 10.65 3.50
CA GLY A 39 -3.25 10.35 4.84
C GLY A 39 -3.74 9.03 5.45
N GLN A 40 -4.51 8.24 4.70
CA GLN A 40 -4.88 6.88 5.11
C GLN A 40 -3.71 5.91 4.92
N ILE A 41 -3.65 4.90 5.78
CA ILE A 41 -2.72 3.79 5.66
C ILE A 41 -3.54 2.54 5.37
N LYS A 42 -3.21 1.82 4.30
CA LYS A 42 -3.84 0.54 3.96
C LYS A 42 -2.78 -0.55 3.89
N VAL A 43 -3.15 -1.74 4.37
CA VAL A 43 -2.28 -2.93 4.33
C VAL A 43 -2.99 -4.02 3.54
N PHE A 44 -2.28 -4.57 2.57
CA PHE A 44 -2.76 -5.66 1.72
C PHE A 44 -1.83 -6.87 1.83
N VAL A 45 -2.38 -8.06 1.59
CA VAL A 45 -1.59 -9.29 1.39
C VAL A 45 -1.76 -9.70 -0.07
N THR A 46 -0.66 -9.73 -0.83
CA THR A 46 -0.72 -9.93 -2.28
C THR A 46 0.60 -10.47 -2.84
N MET A 47 0.51 -11.32 -3.85
CA MET A 47 1.66 -11.81 -4.64
C MET A 47 1.93 -10.95 -5.88
N TYR A 48 1.07 -9.97 -6.14
CA TYR A 48 1.14 -9.12 -7.31
C TYR A 48 1.80 -7.79 -6.98
N ALA A 49 2.45 -7.18 -7.98
CA ALA A 49 2.90 -5.80 -7.88
C ALA A 49 1.77 -4.80 -8.19
N LEU A 50 1.92 -3.54 -7.77
CA LEU A 50 0.85 -2.52 -7.77
C LEU A 50 0.19 -2.30 -9.15
N TRP A 51 0.94 -2.45 -10.25
CA TRP A 51 0.42 -2.29 -11.61
C TRP A 51 -0.39 -3.50 -12.11
N HIS A 52 -0.35 -4.64 -11.41
CA HIS A 52 -1.00 -5.86 -11.88
C HIS A 52 -2.53 -5.71 -11.85
N PRO A 53 -3.25 -6.24 -12.86
CA PRO A 53 -4.70 -6.19 -12.90
C PRO A 53 -5.41 -6.86 -11.72
N ASP A 54 -4.77 -7.72 -10.95
CA ASP A 54 -5.36 -8.34 -9.75
C ASP A 54 -4.87 -7.72 -8.44
N TYR A 55 -4.11 -6.62 -8.50
CA TYR A 55 -3.71 -5.92 -7.28
C TYR A 55 -4.93 -5.29 -6.59
N PRO A 56 -5.09 -5.41 -5.26
CA PRO A 56 -6.29 -4.98 -4.56
C PRO A 56 -6.46 -3.46 -4.44
N LEU A 57 -5.37 -2.69 -4.47
CA LEU A 57 -5.40 -1.22 -4.51
C LEU A 57 -5.46 -0.71 -5.95
N LYS A 58 -6.50 0.05 -6.31
CA LYS A 58 -6.74 0.49 -7.69
C LYS A 58 -7.33 1.90 -7.81
N GLY A 59 -7.35 2.40 -9.04
CA GLY A 59 -7.97 3.66 -9.40
C GLY A 59 -7.27 4.86 -8.76
N LYS A 60 -8.02 5.94 -8.52
CA LYS A 60 -7.48 7.22 -8.00
C LYS A 60 -6.70 7.09 -6.70
N GLU A 61 -7.01 6.10 -5.88
CA GLU A 61 -6.29 5.85 -4.63
C GLU A 61 -4.91 5.23 -4.83
N ALA A 62 -4.71 4.44 -5.90
CA ALA A 62 -3.43 3.83 -6.25
C ALA A 62 -2.47 4.83 -6.93
N GLU A 63 -3.00 5.93 -7.44
CA GLU A 63 -2.23 6.97 -8.13
C GLU A 63 -1.38 7.77 -7.12
N LEU A 64 -0.05 7.70 -7.27
CA LEU A 64 0.87 8.56 -6.53
C LEU A 64 0.76 10.02 -7.00
N THR A 65 0.63 10.22 -8.31
CA THR A 65 0.34 11.53 -8.92
C THR A 65 -1.06 11.48 -9.52
N PRO A 66 -1.97 12.43 -9.19
CA PRO A 66 -3.34 12.40 -9.70
C PRO A 66 -3.39 12.30 -11.23
N GLY A 67 -4.18 11.34 -11.73
CA GLY A 67 -4.32 11.04 -13.16
C GLY A 67 -3.20 10.18 -13.75
N VAL A 68 -2.19 9.80 -12.95
CA VAL A 68 -1.08 8.93 -13.40
C VAL A 68 -1.22 7.56 -12.74
N PRO A 69 -1.66 6.53 -13.48
CA PRO A 69 -1.78 5.19 -12.92
C PRO A 69 -0.40 4.60 -12.59
N PRO A 70 -0.33 3.66 -11.62
CA PRO A 70 0.88 2.89 -11.37
C PRO A 70 1.37 2.21 -12.65
N LYS A 71 2.66 2.35 -12.95
CA LYS A 71 3.29 1.71 -14.10
C LYS A 71 4.13 0.51 -13.66
N GLY A 72 4.06 -0.55 -14.43
CA GLY A 72 4.96 -1.69 -14.34
C GLY A 72 6.24 -1.48 -15.13
N PRO A 73 7.25 -2.34 -14.91
CA PRO A 73 8.53 -2.28 -15.61
C PRO A 73 8.43 -2.56 -17.12
N PHE A 74 7.27 -2.99 -17.60
CA PHE A 74 7.00 -3.28 -19.01
C PHE A 74 6.02 -2.30 -19.67
N ASP A 75 5.51 -1.32 -18.93
CA ASP A 75 4.63 -0.29 -19.46
C ASP A 75 5.47 0.73 -20.25
N LYS A 76 5.17 0.89 -21.54
CA LYS A 76 5.83 1.86 -22.43
C LYS A 76 5.36 3.29 -22.20
#